data_AF-A0A4Q4NXN5-F1
#
_entry.id   AF-A0A4Q4NXN5-F1
#
_cell.length_a   1.000
_cell.length_b   1.000
_cell.length_c   1.000
_cell.angle_alpha   90.00
_cell.angle_beta   90.00
_cell.angle_gamma   90.00
#
_symmetry.space_group_name_H-M   'P 1'
#
loop_
_entity.id
_entity.type
_entity.pdbx_description
1 polymer ?
#
loop_
_entity_poly.entity_id
_entity_poly.type
_entity_poly.pdbx_seq_one_letter_code
_entity_poly.pdbx_strand_id
1 'polypeptide(L)'
;MDFINYCDQNKILLAILPPHSTHTLQPLDVVMFKPLSTAYSKELTTHLHSGQGLSVIKKSDFFHLFWKAWVSTFTQGLILRSFETTGISPLQPNVILQRFAKDTPEASDSSTSSSSVYFGKDWLKIETLLRKVVRGESSKELRKISRSLHHISVQNSLLHHENQSLKEVLKTQKKHKNKSKALQFQPHKDYHGGAEFFSPSRVEKARTDERTKQQNQRAEELRKAEMAKLRHANKLYNEKIALERREQRAREKEERDRVKAEKAKEAAERKAQREHNKQARNAEKDVQLPQRGKRKASQSVGPRKKQSCGAVAARRSVVAAEPPAAPRTHTTRSGRIATLHN
;
A
#
# COMPACT_ATOMS: atom_id res chain seq x y z
N MET A 1 -34.60 -2.47 -30.79
CA MET A 1 -35.36 -3.70 -30.48
C MET A 1 -34.41 -4.82 -30.05
N ASP A 2 -33.29 -4.46 -29.44
CA ASP A 2 -32.11 -5.35 -29.44
C ASP A 2 -32.29 -6.53 -28.49
N PHE A 3 -33.05 -6.34 -27.40
CA PHE A 3 -33.45 -7.40 -26.49
C PHE A 3 -34.33 -8.46 -27.15
N ILE A 4 -35.35 -8.06 -27.91
CA ILE A 4 -36.26 -8.98 -28.59
C ILE A 4 -35.50 -9.77 -29.66
N ASN A 5 -34.68 -9.08 -30.45
CA ASN A 5 -33.83 -9.71 -31.46
C ASN A 5 -32.84 -10.70 -30.84
N TYR A 6 -32.26 -10.36 -29.69
CA TYR A 6 -31.40 -11.28 -28.94
C TYR A 6 -32.16 -12.53 -28.49
N CYS A 7 -33.40 -12.39 -27.98
CA CYS A 7 -34.22 -13.53 -27.58
C CYS A 7 -34.54 -14.44 -28.77
N ASP A 8 -34.91 -13.86 -29.91
CA ASP A 8 -35.20 -14.61 -31.14
C ASP A 8 -33.98 -15.38 -31.65
N GLN A 9 -32.82 -14.72 -31.75
CA GLN A 9 -31.55 -15.33 -32.15
C GLN A 9 -31.13 -16.50 -31.24
N ASN A 10 -31.47 -16.43 -29.95
CA ASN A 10 -31.13 -17.45 -28.95
C ASN A 10 -32.28 -18.45 -28.70
N LYS A 11 -33.37 -18.42 -29.48
CA LYS A 11 -34.54 -19.30 -29.33
C LYS A 11 -35.18 -19.24 -27.93
N ILE A 12 -35.17 -18.05 -27.32
CA ILE A 12 -35.78 -17.78 -26.01
C ILE A 12 -37.21 -17.29 -26.25
N LEU A 13 -38.19 -18.04 -25.75
CA LEU A 13 -39.60 -17.65 -25.81
C LEU A 13 -39.89 -16.55 -24.78
N LEU A 14 -40.37 -15.40 -25.25
CA LEU A 14 -40.78 -14.29 -24.41
C LEU A 14 -42.26 -14.42 -24.02
N ALA A 15 -42.52 -14.59 -22.72
CA ALA A 15 -43.87 -14.48 -22.17
C ALA A 15 -44.21 -12.99 -21.97
N ILE A 16 -45.14 -12.47 -22.77
CA ILE A 16 -45.63 -11.09 -22.66
C ILE A 16 -46.85 -11.09 -21.74
N LEU A 17 -46.71 -10.50 -20.57
CA LEU A 17 -47.82 -10.34 -19.63
C LEU A 17 -48.66 -9.10 -20.00
N PRO A 18 -50.00 -9.15 -19.85
CA PRO A 18 -50.85 -7.98 -19.96
C PRO A 18 -50.39 -6.86 -18.99
N PRO A 19 -50.65 -5.58 -19.32
CA PRO A 19 -50.35 -4.47 -18.42
C PRO A 19 -51.05 -4.68 -17.07
N HIS A 20 -50.38 -4.27 -15.99
CA HIS A 20 -50.86 -4.36 -14.60
C HIS A 20 -51.20 -5.78 -14.09
N SER A 21 -50.71 -6.85 -14.74
CA SER A 21 -51.02 -8.23 -14.36
C SER A 21 -49.94 -8.94 -13.50
N THR A 22 -48.87 -8.23 -13.12
CA THR A 22 -47.72 -8.82 -12.40
C THR A 22 -48.12 -9.50 -11.09
N HIS A 23 -48.96 -8.83 -10.29
CA HIS A 23 -49.54 -9.35 -9.04
C HIS A 23 -50.46 -10.58 -9.21
N THR A 24 -50.73 -11.01 -10.44
CA THR A 24 -51.60 -12.15 -10.76
C THR A 24 -50.84 -13.25 -11.49
N LEU A 25 -50.08 -12.89 -12.52
CA LEU A 25 -49.46 -13.83 -13.45
C LEU A 25 -47.97 -14.04 -13.19
N GLN A 26 -47.29 -13.14 -12.47
CA GLN A 26 -45.83 -13.24 -12.30
C GLN A 26 -45.49 -14.08 -11.06
N PRO A 27 -44.94 -15.31 -11.20
CA PRO A 27 -44.74 -16.23 -10.07
C PRO A 27 -43.88 -15.65 -8.96
N LEU A 28 -42.89 -14.83 -9.34
CA LEU A 28 -42.01 -14.13 -8.42
C LEU A 28 -42.77 -13.17 -7.51
N ASP A 29 -43.66 -12.35 -8.07
CA ASP A 29 -44.42 -11.34 -7.32
C ASP A 29 -45.52 -11.98 -6.47
N VAL A 30 -46.21 -12.99 -7.01
CA VAL A 30 -47.35 -13.62 -6.32
C VAL A 30 -46.90 -14.44 -5.10
N VAL A 31 -45.80 -15.19 -5.23
CA VAL A 31 -45.44 -16.19 -4.22
C VAL A 31 -44.03 -16.00 -3.65
N MET A 32 -43.02 -15.64 -4.44
CA MET A 32 -41.62 -15.73 -4.00
C MET A 32 -41.15 -14.52 -3.19
N PHE A 33 -41.54 -13.30 -3.58
CA PHE A 33 -40.99 -12.08 -2.97
C PHE A 33 -41.48 -11.82 -1.55
N LYS A 34 -42.72 -12.21 -1.21
CA LYS A 34 -43.23 -12.06 0.17
C LYS A 34 -42.43 -12.92 1.18
N PRO A 35 -42.27 -14.25 0.99
CA PRO A 35 -41.41 -15.08 1.82
C PRO A 35 -39.96 -14.60 1.85
N LEU A 36 -39.38 -14.20 0.70
CA LEU A 36 -38.03 -13.65 0.64
C LEU A 36 -37.89 -12.41 1.53
N SER A 37 -38.82 -11.47 1.43
CA SER A 37 -38.84 -10.24 2.23
C SER A 37 -38.95 -10.54 3.74
N THR A 38 -39.83 -11.48 4.11
CA THR A 38 -39.96 -11.92 5.51
C THR A 38 -38.69 -12.60 6.02
N ALA A 39 -38.09 -13.49 5.24
CA ALA A 39 -36.85 -14.17 5.61
C ALA A 39 -35.67 -13.20 5.72
N TYR A 40 -35.56 -12.25 4.80
CA TYR A 40 -34.54 -11.21 4.86
C TYR A 40 -34.72 -10.28 6.06
N SER A 41 -35.96 -9.89 6.38
CA SER A 41 -36.26 -9.13 7.59
C SER A 41 -35.85 -9.89 8.86
N LYS A 42 -36.12 -11.20 8.91
CA LYS A 42 -35.67 -12.05 10.02
C LYS A 42 -34.15 -12.09 10.13
N GLU A 43 -33.42 -12.26 9.02
CA GLU A 43 -31.95 -12.22 9.01
C GLU A 43 -31.41 -10.86 9.47
N LEU A 44 -32.04 -9.76 9.09
CA LEU A 44 -31.69 -8.42 9.59
C LEU A 44 -31.88 -8.31 11.10
N THR A 45 -33.01 -8.75 11.63
CA THR A 45 -33.30 -8.76 13.07
C THR A 45 -32.31 -9.64 13.83
N THR A 46 -32.02 -10.85 13.34
CA THR A 46 -31.01 -11.73 13.92
C THR A 46 -29.63 -11.10 13.89
N HIS A 47 -29.25 -10.46 12.79
CA HIS A 47 -27.98 -9.74 12.69
C HIS A 47 -27.90 -8.59 13.70
N LEU A 48 -28.95 -7.79 13.82
CA LEU A 48 -29.04 -6.67 14.76
C LEU A 48 -28.92 -7.14 16.21
N HIS A 49 -29.65 -8.19 16.59
CA HIS A 49 -29.57 -8.78 17.92
C HIS A 49 -28.18 -9.37 18.20
N SER A 50 -27.63 -10.12 17.24
CA SER A 50 -26.27 -10.68 17.35
C SER A 50 -25.19 -9.60 17.42
N GLY A 51 -25.49 -8.40 16.94
CA GLY A 51 -24.60 -7.25 16.98
C GLY A 51 -24.89 -6.28 18.12
N GLN A 52 -25.87 -6.57 19.00
CA GLN A 52 -26.36 -5.67 20.05
C GLN A 52 -26.71 -4.25 19.56
N GLY A 53 -27.03 -4.08 18.28
CA GLY A 53 -27.20 -2.75 17.67
C GLY A 53 -25.91 -1.93 17.53
N LEU A 54 -24.75 -2.46 17.94
CA LEU A 54 -23.45 -1.78 17.86
C LEU A 54 -22.84 -1.82 16.46
N SER A 55 -23.34 -2.70 15.58
CA SER A 55 -22.85 -2.87 14.22
C SER A 55 -23.78 -2.15 13.25
N VAL A 56 -23.27 -1.10 12.59
CA VAL A 56 -23.99 -0.41 11.51
C VAL A 56 -24.01 -1.29 10.26
N ILE A 57 -25.21 -1.57 9.74
CA ILE A 57 -25.39 -2.35 8.51
C ILE A 57 -24.93 -1.49 7.33
N LYS A 58 -23.97 -1.99 6.55
CA LYS A 58 -23.48 -1.34 5.33
C LYS A 58 -23.96 -2.09 4.09
N LYS A 59 -23.88 -1.42 2.94
CA LYS A 59 -24.17 -2.03 1.63
C LYS A 59 -23.33 -3.30 1.36
N SER A 60 -22.11 -3.39 1.92
CA SER A 60 -21.27 -4.59 1.82
C SER A 60 -21.86 -5.82 2.51
N ASP A 61 -22.72 -5.62 3.51
CA ASP A 61 -23.32 -6.70 4.30
C ASP A 61 -24.58 -7.27 3.63
N PHE A 62 -25.15 -6.52 2.67
CA PHE A 62 -26.37 -6.87 1.94
C PHE A 62 -26.30 -8.29 1.36
N PHE A 63 -25.28 -8.60 0.55
CA PHE A 63 -25.22 -9.88 -0.16
C PHE A 63 -25.15 -11.07 0.80
N HIS A 64 -24.42 -10.95 1.91
CA HIS A 64 -24.32 -12.05 2.88
C HIS A 64 -25.67 -12.35 3.56
N LEU A 65 -26.39 -11.29 3.96
CA LEU A 65 -27.70 -11.40 4.60
C LEU A 65 -28.77 -11.85 3.59
N PHE A 66 -28.73 -11.27 2.39
CA PHE A 66 -29.61 -11.62 1.28
C PHE A 66 -29.43 -13.08 0.85
N TRP A 67 -28.19 -13.56 0.71
CA TRP A 67 -27.92 -14.93 0.29
C TRP A 67 -28.49 -15.98 1.26
N LYS A 68 -28.40 -15.73 2.57
CA LYS A 68 -29.03 -16.60 3.58
C LYS A 68 -30.53 -16.66 3.42
N ALA A 69 -31.18 -15.51 3.26
CA ALA A 69 -32.61 -15.43 3.02
C ALA A 69 -33.02 -16.09 1.69
N TRP A 70 -32.23 -15.88 0.63
CA TRP A 70 -32.45 -16.47 -0.68
C TRP A 70 -32.42 -17.99 -0.63
N VAL A 71 -31.36 -18.58 -0.08
CA VAL A 71 -31.20 -20.04 0.02
C VAL A 71 -32.30 -20.68 0.87
N SER A 72 -32.80 -20.00 1.89
CA SER A 72 -33.90 -20.54 2.72
C SER A 72 -35.27 -20.46 2.03
N THR A 73 -35.46 -19.54 1.08
CA THR A 73 -36.78 -19.27 0.46
C THR A 73 -36.93 -19.82 -0.94
N PHE A 74 -35.91 -19.70 -1.80
CA PHE A 74 -35.91 -20.20 -3.18
C PHE A 74 -35.68 -21.70 -3.25
N THR A 75 -36.57 -22.45 -2.58
CA THR A 75 -36.61 -23.91 -2.59
C THR A 75 -37.39 -24.41 -3.81
N GLN A 76 -37.03 -25.59 -4.31
CA GLN A 76 -37.71 -26.20 -5.46
C GLN A 76 -39.23 -26.32 -5.24
N GLY A 77 -39.66 -26.71 -4.04
CA GLY A 77 -41.07 -26.86 -3.72
C GLY A 77 -41.85 -25.53 -3.79
N LEU A 78 -41.26 -24.43 -3.30
CA LEU A 78 -41.89 -23.11 -3.37
C LEU A 78 -41.93 -22.59 -4.81
N ILE A 79 -40.86 -22.81 -5.57
CA ILE A 79 -40.79 -22.44 -6.99
C ILE A 79 -41.90 -23.14 -7.78
N LEU A 80 -42.05 -24.47 -7.65
CA LEU A 80 -43.09 -25.21 -8.36
C LEU A 80 -44.50 -24.72 -7.98
N ARG A 81 -44.76 -24.51 -6.68
CA ARG A 81 -46.03 -23.93 -6.22
C ARG A 81 -46.28 -22.53 -6.77
N SER A 82 -45.24 -21.72 -6.98
CA SER A 82 -45.41 -20.38 -7.56
C SER A 82 -45.95 -20.41 -8.99
N PHE A 83 -45.52 -21.37 -9.80
CA PHE A 83 -46.03 -21.57 -11.16
C PHE A 83 -47.44 -22.16 -11.19
N GLU A 84 -47.74 -23.08 -10.27
CA GLU A 84 -49.08 -23.65 -10.11
C GLU A 84 -50.09 -22.58 -9.67
N THR A 85 -49.71 -21.76 -8.69
CA THR A 85 -50.54 -20.67 -8.14
C THR A 85 -50.83 -19.58 -9.17
N THR A 86 -49.94 -19.38 -10.14
CA THR A 86 -50.14 -18.43 -11.25
C THR A 86 -50.81 -19.08 -12.46
N GLY A 87 -51.14 -20.38 -12.41
CA GLY A 87 -51.78 -21.09 -13.51
C GLY A 87 -50.97 -21.14 -14.80
N ILE A 88 -49.65 -20.84 -14.74
CA ILE A 88 -48.75 -20.90 -15.89
C ILE A 88 -48.29 -22.33 -16.13
N SER A 89 -47.96 -23.05 -15.06
CA SER A 89 -47.53 -24.45 -15.15
C SER A 89 -48.03 -25.24 -13.94
N PRO A 90 -48.96 -26.19 -14.14
CA PRO A 90 -49.67 -26.50 -15.38
C PRO A 90 -50.52 -25.32 -15.89
N LEU A 91 -50.79 -25.25 -17.20
CA LEU A 91 -51.61 -24.17 -17.79
C LEU A 91 -53.07 -24.32 -17.32
N GLN A 92 -53.46 -23.55 -16.30
CA GLN A 92 -54.77 -23.63 -15.67
C GLN A 92 -55.35 -22.22 -15.43
N PRO A 93 -56.08 -21.67 -16.42
CA PRO A 93 -56.67 -20.33 -16.30
C PRO A 93 -57.67 -20.19 -15.15
N ASN A 94 -58.36 -21.29 -14.82
CA ASN A 94 -59.40 -21.31 -13.77
C ASN A 94 -58.87 -20.89 -12.39
N VAL A 95 -57.61 -21.20 -12.06
CA VAL A 95 -56.98 -20.82 -10.78
C VAL A 95 -56.94 -19.30 -10.60
N ILE A 96 -56.77 -18.57 -11.70
CA ILE A 96 -56.78 -17.11 -11.71
C ILE A 96 -58.22 -16.60 -11.75
N LEU A 97 -59.04 -17.15 -12.65
CA LEU A 97 -60.43 -16.70 -12.85
C LEU A 97 -61.28 -16.86 -11.58
N GLN A 98 -61.04 -17.91 -10.79
CA GLN A 98 -61.71 -18.13 -9.49
C GLN A 98 -61.42 -17.02 -8.48
N ARG A 99 -60.26 -16.35 -8.53
CA ARG A 99 -59.95 -15.22 -7.63
C ARG A 99 -60.79 -13.98 -7.92
N PHE A 100 -61.26 -13.86 -9.15
CA PHE A 100 -62.12 -12.75 -9.58
C PHE A 100 -63.61 -13.11 -9.50
N ALA A 101 -63.94 -14.39 -9.28
CA ALA A 101 -65.30 -14.91 -9.13
C ALA A 101 -65.75 -14.93 -7.65
N LYS A 102 -65.69 -13.77 -6.98
CA LYS A 102 -66.34 -13.38 -5.71
C LYS A 102 -66.03 -14.09 -4.36
N ASP A 103 -66.12 -13.21 -3.36
CA ASP A 103 -66.22 -13.30 -1.89
C ASP A 103 -65.00 -13.69 -1.04
N THR A 104 -64.61 -12.69 -0.23
CA THR A 104 -63.64 -12.68 0.87
C THR A 104 -63.75 -13.91 1.77
N PRO A 105 -62.63 -14.60 2.04
CA PRO A 105 -62.44 -15.22 3.34
C PRO A 105 -61.09 -14.85 3.98
N GLU A 106 -61.13 -14.92 5.30
CA GLU A 106 -60.20 -14.38 6.29
C GLU A 106 -58.73 -14.80 6.14
N ALA A 107 -57.88 -13.90 6.64
CA ALA A 107 -56.48 -14.15 6.93
C ALA A 107 -56.34 -15.35 7.89
N SER A 108 -55.73 -16.43 7.41
CA SER A 108 -55.30 -17.52 8.28
C SER A 108 -54.03 -17.09 9.03
N ASP A 109 -54.21 -16.62 10.25
CA ASP A 109 -53.13 -16.51 11.22
C ASP A 109 -52.76 -17.90 11.74
N SER A 110 -51.67 -18.47 11.19
CA SER A 110 -51.10 -19.69 11.75
C SER A 110 -50.08 -19.34 12.83
N SER A 111 -50.59 -19.45 14.06
CA SER A 111 -49.90 -19.59 15.34
C SER A 111 -48.53 -20.30 15.26
N THR A 112 -47.54 -19.60 15.81
CA THR A 112 -46.53 -20.03 16.79
C THR A 112 -45.92 -21.44 16.65
N SER A 113 -44.63 -21.48 16.29
CA SER A 113 -43.72 -22.52 16.79
C SER A 113 -42.51 -21.85 17.43
N SER A 114 -42.64 -21.64 18.74
CA SER A 114 -41.57 -21.17 19.61
C SER A 114 -40.60 -22.32 19.86
N SER A 115 -39.57 -22.41 19.03
CA SER A 115 -38.40 -23.26 19.28
C SER A 115 -37.57 -22.60 20.38
N SER A 116 -37.95 -22.84 21.63
CA SER A 116 -37.15 -22.47 22.80
C SER A 116 -35.97 -23.45 22.93
N VAL A 117 -34.88 -23.16 22.23
CA VAL A 117 -33.59 -23.78 22.55
C VAL A 117 -33.06 -23.08 23.79
N TYR A 118 -33.57 -23.47 24.96
CA TYR A 118 -32.93 -23.16 26.22
C TYR A 118 -31.88 -24.22 26.51
N PHE A 119 -30.62 -23.79 26.48
CA PHE A 119 -29.47 -24.57 26.89
C PHE A 119 -29.52 -24.80 28.41
N GLY A 120 -30.28 -25.82 28.82
CA GLY A 120 -30.53 -26.18 30.23
C GLY A 120 -29.61 -27.27 30.78
N LYS A 121 -28.53 -27.63 30.08
CA LYS A 121 -27.81 -28.89 30.34
C LYS A 121 -26.91 -28.87 31.58
N ASP A 122 -26.57 -27.70 32.13
CA ASP A 122 -25.67 -27.61 33.28
C ASP A 122 -26.41 -27.32 34.59
N TRP A 123 -27.45 -26.47 34.56
CA TRP A 123 -28.22 -26.16 35.77
C TRP A 123 -29.05 -27.36 36.26
N LEU A 124 -29.68 -28.12 35.35
CA LEU A 124 -30.47 -29.32 35.70
C LEU A 124 -29.63 -30.37 36.43
N LYS A 125 -28.36 -30.52 36.02
CA LYS A 125 -27.40 -31.44 36.66
C LYS A 125 -27.02 -30.97 38.05
N ILE A 126 -26.74 -29.67 38.19
CA ILE A 126 -26.38 -29.06 39.47
C ILE A 126 -27.55 -29.08 40.45
N GLU A 127 -28.78 -28.85 39.97
CA GLU A 127 -29.99 -28.94 40.80
C GLU A 127 -30.24 -30.38 41.26
N THR A 128 -30.04 -31.37 40.38
CA THR A 128 -30.14 -32.78 40.74
C THR A 128 -29.12 -33.17 41.81
N LEU A 129 -27.89 -32.65 41.73
CA LEU A 129 -26.85 -32.86 42.75
C LEU A 129 -27.18 -32.15 44.06
N LEU A 130 -27.67 -30.90 44.02
CA LEU A 130 -28.09 -30.14 45.19
C LEU A 130 -29.20 -30.85 45.96
N ARG A 131 -30.18 -31.42 45.25
CA ARG A 131 -31.27 -32.22 45.81
C ARG A 131 -30.80 -33.57 46.39
N LYS A 132 -29.73 -34.15 45.85
CA LYS A 132 -29.11 -35.39 46.36
C LYS A 132 -28.31 -35.17 47.65
N VAL A 133 -27.58 -34.05 47.73
CA VAL A 133 -26.72 -33.71 48.89
C VAL A 133 -27.57 -33.26 50.09
N VAL A 134 -28.67 -32.52 49.85
CA VAL A 134 -29.51 -31.96 50.92
C VAL A 134 -30.75 -32.83 51.14
N ARG A 135 -30.55 -34.12 51.39
CA ARG A 135 -31.60 -35.02 51.86
C ARG A 135 -31.83 -34.78 53.36
N GLY A 136 -32.68 -33.81 53.72
CA GLY A 136 -33.17 -33.72 55.11
C GLY A 136 -33.73 -32.40 55.57
N GLU A 137 -33.38 -31.25 54.97
CA GLU A 137 -33.76 -29.96 55.53
C GLU A 137 -34.16 -28.96 54.43
N SER A 138 -35.47 -28.79 54.22
CA SER A 138 -36.02 -27.80 53.30
C SER A 138 -35.99 -26.39 53.93
N SER A 139 -34.80 -25.95 54.30
CA SER A 139 -34.57 -24.62 54.85
C SER A 139 -34.84 -23.55 53.77
N LYS A 140 -35.28 -22.37 54.19
CA LYS A 140 -35.45 -21.22 53.29
C LYS A 140 -34.12 -20.87 52.60
N GLU A 141 -33.01 -21.28 53.20
CA GLU A 141 -31.61 -21.10 52.84
C GLU A 141 -31.25 -21.93 51.61
N LEU A 142 -31.71 -23.17 51.50
CA LEU A 142 -31.53 -23.99 50.29
C LEU A 142 -32.21 -23.39 49.07
N ARG A 143 -33.43 -22.86 49.25
CA ARG A 143 -34.16 -22.16 48.18
C ARG A 143 -33.45 -20.86 47.78
N LYS A 144 -32.86 -20.13 48.73
CA LYS A 144 -32.03 -18.95 48.44
C LYS A 144 -30.80 -19.35 47.62
N ILE A 145 -30.07 -20.39 48.02
CA ILE A 145 -28.88 -20.88 47.30
C ILE A 145 -29.22 -21.34 45.88
N SER A 146 -30.28 -22.12 45.70
CA SER A 146 -30.74 -22.58 44.39
C SER A 146 -31.12 -21.41 43.47
N ARG A 147 -31.83 -20.40 43.99
CA ARG A 147 -32.15 -19.17 43.24
C ARG A 147 -30.90 -18.38 42.86
N SER A 148 -29.96 -18.20 43.78
CA SER A 148 -28.69 -17.52 43.52
C SER A 148 -27.87 -18.26 42.47
N LEU A 149 -27.84 -19.59 42.53
CA LEU A 149 -27.13 -20.43 41.58
C LEU A 149 -27.77 -20.39 40.18
N HIS A 150 -29.10 -20.44 40.11
CA HIS A 150 -29.82 -20.24 38.86
C HIS A 150 -29.55 -18.84 38.29
N HIS A 151 -29.60 -17.81 39.12
CA HIS A 151 -29.27 -16.44 38.73
C HIS A 151 -27.85 -16.34 38.15
N ILE A 152 -26.84 -16.89 38.85
CA ILE A 152 -25.45 -16.91 38.39
C ILE A 152 -25.30 -17.71 37.10
N SER A 153 -25.97 -18.86 36.97
CA SER A 153 -25.94 -19.68 35.74
C SER A 153 -26.52 -18.94 34.55
N VAL A 154 -27.67 -18.27 34.73
CA VAL A 154 -28.29 -17.45 33.70
C VAL A 154 -27.39 -16.27 33.35
N GLN A 155 -26.84 -15.56 34.36
CA GLN A 155 -25.92 -14.46 34.14
C GLN A 155 -24.67 -14.88 33.38
N ASN A 156 -24.05 -16.00 33.72
CA ASN A 156 -22.90 -16.53 32.99
C ASN A 156 -23.27 -16.87 31.54
N SER A 157 -24.43 -17.48 31.31
CA SER A 157 -24.90 -17.76 29.95
C SER A 157 -25.12 -16.47 29.15
N LEU A 158 -25.71 -15.44 29.76
CA LEU A 158 -25.91 -14.13 29.15
C LEU A 158 -24.57 -13.47 28.84
N LEU A 159 -23.62 -13.47 29.79
CA LEU A 159 -22.27 -12.94 29.61
C LEU A 159 -21.51 -13.66 28.49
N HIS A 160 -21.63 -14.99 28.39
CA HIS A 160 -21.02 -15.74 27.29
C HIS A 160 -21.62 -15.35 25.94
N HIS A 161 -22.94 -15.21 25.86
CA HIS A 161 -23.61 -14.76 24.65
C HIS A 161 -23.20 -13.34 24.25
N GLU A 162 -23.15 -12.43 25.23
CA GLU A 162 -22.70 -11.05 25.06
C GLU A 162 -21.26 -10.98 24.56
N ASN A 163 -20.35 -11.72 25.19
CA ASN A 163 -18.94 -11.80 24.75
C ASN A 163 -18.79 -12.36 23.34
N GLN A 164 -19.56 -13.39 22.99
CA GLN A 164 -19.53 -13.96 21.63
C GLN A 164 -20.06 -12.95 20.61
N SER A 165 -21.17 -12.28 20.92
CA SER A 165 -21.75 -11.20 20.12
C SER A 165 -20.75 -10.06 19.89
N LEU A 166 -20.12 -9.55 20.96
CA LEU A 166 -19.11 -8.48 20.87
C LEU A 166 -17.89 -8.89 20.04
N LYS A 167 -17.44 -10.15 20.14
CA LYS A 167 -16.36 -10.68 19.30
C LYS A 167 -16.72 -10.66 17.81
N GLU A 168 -17.94 -11.05 17.46
CA GLU A 168 -18.39 -11.00 16.07
C GLU A 168 -18.55 -9.56 15.57
N VAL A 169 -19.05 -8.63 16.40
CA VAL A 169 -19.09 -7.19 16.09
C VAL A 169 -17.70 -6.64 15.81
N LEU A 170 -16.71 -6.96 16.65
CA LEU A 170 -15.34 -6.52 16.41
C LEU A 170 -14.77 -7.07 15.10
N LYS A 171 -15.12 -8.31 14.75
CA LYS A 171 -14.69 -8.95 13.50
C LYS A 171 -15.33 -8.27 12.28
N THR A 172 -16.63 -7.96 12.32
CA THR A 172 -17.31 -7.23 11.23
C THR A 172 -16.75 -5.81 11.08
N GLN A 173 -16.55 -5.09 12.19
CA GLN A 173 -15.94 -3.77 12.17
C GLN A 173 -14.51 -3.79 11.62
N LYS A 174 -13.68 -4.77 12.00
CA LYS A 174 -12.34 -4.96 11.42
C LYS A 174 -12.40 -5.21 9.92
N LYS A 175 -13.32 -6.07 9.46
CA LYS A 175 -13.55 -6.30 8.02
C LYS A 175 -13.93 -5.01 7.30
N HIS A 176 -14.78 -4.16 7.91
CA HIS A 176 -15.16 -2.88 7.32
C HIS A 176 -14.00 -1.86 7.28
N LYS A 177 -13.08 -1.89 8.24
CA LYS A 177 -11.88 -1.03 8.25
C LYS A 177 -10.89 -1.43 7.17
N ASN A 178 -10.82 -2.71 6.85
CA ASN A 178 -9.97 -3.22 5.77
C ASN A 178 -10.59 -2.81 4.42
N LYS A 179 -10.14 -1.69 3.88
CA LYS A 179 -10.48 -1.28 2.51
C LYS A 179 -9.82 -2.25 1.54
N SER A 180 -10.59 -3.20 1.02
CA SER A 180 -10.17 -4.04 -0.09
C SER A 180 -9.85 -3.16 -1.29
N LYS A 181 -8.71 -3.38 -1.93
CA LYS A 181 -8.41 -2.73 -3.21
C LYS A 181 -9.39 -3.25 -4.26
N ALA A 182 -10.04 -2.33 -4.97
CA ALA A 182 -10.94 -2.70 -6.05
C ALA A 182 -10.16 -3.39 -7.17
N LEU A 183 -10.66 -4.55 -7.59
CA LEU A 183 -10.07 -5.29 -8.69
C LEU A 183 -10.31 -4.53 -9.99
N GLN A 184 -9.24 -4.24 -10.73
CA GLN A 184 -9.35 -3.51 -11.99
C GLN A 184 -9.70 -4.48 -13.11
N PHE A 185 -10.82 -4.22 -13.77
CA PHE A 185 -11.28 -5.01 -14.91
C PHE A 185 -10.94 -4.28 -16.21
N GLN A 186 -10.59 -5.06 -17.23
CA GLN A 186 -10.44 -4.51 -18.58
C GLN A 186 -11.84 -4.17 -19.15
N PRO A 187 -11.99 -3.03 -19.86
CA PRO A 187 -13.25 -2.66 -20.50
C PRO A 187 -13.73 -3.73 -21.50
N HIS A 188 -15.04 -3.95 -21.56
CA HIS A 188 -15.62 -4.86 -22.54
C HIS A 188 -15.60 -4.19 -23.92
N LYS A 189 -15.04 -4.86 -24.93
CA LYS A 189 -14.97 -4.30 -26.30
C LYS A 189 -16.30 -4.37 -27.06
N ASP A 190 -17.20 -5.29 -26.67
CA ASP A 190 -18.35 -5.69 -27.50
C ASP A 190 -19.71 -5.56 -26.79
N TYR A 191 -19.80 -4.88 -25.64
CA TYR A 191 -21.04 -4.73 -24.90
C TYR A 191 -21.54 -3.28 -24.91
N HIS A 192 -22.69 -3.06 -25.55
CA HIS A 192 -23.30 -1.74 -25.71
C HIS A 192 -24.29 -1.36 -24.59
N GLY A 193 -24.52 -2.25 -23.62
CA GLY A 193 -25.35 -1.95 -22.45
C GLY A 193 -24.51 -1.32 -21.33
N GLY A 194 -25.05 -0.34 -20.60
CA GLY A 194 -24.35 0.24 -19.43
C GLY A 194 -24.16 -0.69 -18.22
N ALA A 195 -24.62 -1.95 -18.31
CA ALA A 195 -24.53 -2.95 -17.25
C ALA A 195 -23.23 -3.77 -17.37
N GLU A 196 -22.39 -3.76 -16.34
CA GLU A 196 -21.13 -4.50 -16.37
C GLU A 196 -21.29 -5.92 -15.79
N PHE A 197 -21.13 -6.95 -16.63
CA PHE A 197 -21.20 -8.35 -16.20
C PHE A 197 -19.83 -8.89 -15.80
N PHE A 198 -19.73 -9.46 -14.60
CA PHE A 198 -18.50 -10.07 -14.07
C PHE A 198 -18.62 -11.59 -14.06
N SER A 199 -18.24 -12.24 -15.17
CA SER A 199 -18.16 -13.71 -15.22
C SER A 199 -17.03 -14.24 -14.33
N PRO A 200 -17.13 -15.49 -13.81
CA PRO A 200 -16.06 -16.08 -13.00
C PRO A 200 -14.68 -16.05 -13.68
N SER A 201 -14.63 -16.36 -14.98
CA SER A 201 -13.40 -16.29 -15.79
C SER A 201 -12.82 -14.88 -15.86
N ARG A 202 -13.67 -13.84 -16.00
CA ARG A 202 -13.23 -12.44 -16.03
C ARG A 202 -12.65 -12.00 -14.68
N VAL A 203 -13.28 -12.40 -13.59
CA VAL A 203 -12.78 -12.16 -12.22
C VAL A 203 -11.44 -12.84 -12.01
N GLU A 204 -11.28 -14.07 -12.47
CA GLU A 204 -10.02 -14.80 -12.39
C GLU A 204 -8.90 -14.12 -13.19
N LYS A 205 -9.18 -13.72 -14.44
CA LYS A 205 -8.22 -12.98 -15.27
C LYS A 205 -7.76 -11.67 -14.60
N ALA A 206 -8.70 -10.90 -14.05
CA ALA A 206 -8.36 -9.66 -13.36
C ALA A 206 -7.51 -9.91 -12.10
N ARG A 207 -7.75 -11.02 -11.37
CA ARG A 207 -6.90 -11.44 -10.23
C ARG A 207 -5.50 -11.85 -10.67
N THR A 208 -5.37 -12.55 -11.79
CA THR A 208 -4.05 -12.92 -12.34
C THR A 208 -3.28 -11.69 -12.80
N ASP A 209 -3.94 -10.75 -13.48
CA ASP A 209 -3.34 -9.50 -13.93
C ASP A 209 -2.85 -8.64 -12.75
N GLU A 210 -3.61 -8.60 -11.65
CA GLU A 210 -3.17 -7.90 -10.46
C GLU A 210 -1.96 -8.58 -9.80
N ARG A 211 -1.94 -9.92 -9.76
CA ARG A 211 -0.81 -10.68 -9.21
C ARG A 211 0.47 -10.45 -10.02
N THR A 212 0.40 -10.50 -11.35
CA THR A 212 1.57 -10.24 -12.22
C THR A 212 2.06 -8.81 -12.06
N LYS A 213 1.15 -7.83 -11.98
CA LYS A 213 1.50 -6.42 -11.72
C LYS A 213 2.24 -6.25 -10.39
N GLN A 214 1.77 -6.89 -9.32
CA GLN A 214 2.45 -6.85 -8.01
C GLN A 214 3.83 -7.52 -8.05
N GLN A 215 3.96 -8.66 -8.75
CA GLN A 215 5.25 -9.32 -8.93
C GLN A 215 6.24 -8.43 -9.69
N ASN A 216 5.80 -7.79 -10.77
CA ASN A 216 6.63 -6.88 -11.56
C ASN A 216 7.08 -5.67 -10.74
N GLN A 217 6.18 -5.07 -9.94
CA GLN A 217 6.52 -3.96 -9.05
C GLN A 217 7.58 -4.36 -8.01
N ARG A 218 7.41 -5.52 -7.36
CA ARG A 218 8.39 -6.04 -6.40
C ARG A 218 9.74 -6.32 -7.05
N ALA A 219 9.74 -6.92 -8.24
CA ALA A 219 10.96 -7.18 -8.99
C ALA A 219 11.69 -5.88 -9.37
N GLU A 220 10.95 -4.83 -9.74
CA GLU A 220 11.52 -3.52 -10.04
C GLU A 220 12.11 -2.84 -8.79
N GLU A 221 11.42 -2.91 -7.65
CA GLU A 221 11.93 -2.41 -6.37
C GLU A 221 13.21 -3.12 -5.94
N LEU A 222 13.26 -4.45 -6.07
CA LEU A 222 14.45 -5.24 -5.81
C LEU A 222 15.60 -4.84 -6.74
N ARG A 223 15.34 -4.69 -8.05
CA ARG A 223 16.33 -4.20 -9.01
C ARG A 223 16.85 -2.81 -8.66
N LYS A 224 15.98 -1.88 -8.24
CA LYS A 224 16.40 -0.54 -7.80
C LYS A 224 17.25 -0.61 -6.54
N ALA A 225 16.90 -1.46 -5.57
CA ALA A 225 17.67 -1.67 -4.36
C ALA A 225 19.05 -2.29 -4.66
N GLU A 226 19.14 -3.28 -5.55
CA GLU A 226 20.41 -3.85 -6.01
C GLU A 226 21.28 -2.82 -6.72
N MET A 227 20.70 -2.03 -7.63
CA MET A 227 21.41 -0.95 -8.31
C MET A 227 21.91 0.12 -7.34
N ALA A 228 21.16 0.44 -6.30
CA ALA A 228 21.59 1.37 -5.25
C ALA A 228 22.78 0.80 -4.45
N LYS A 229 22.74 -0.49 -4.08
CA LYS A 229 23.86 -1.19 -3.43
C LYS A 229 25.11 -1.19 -4.31
N LEU A 230 24.97 -1.49 -5.60
CA LEU A 230 26.08 -1.49 -6.55
C LEU A 230 26.70 -0.09 -6.71
N ARG A 231 25.87 0.95 -6.80
CA ARG A 231 26.33 2.35 -6.84
C ARG A 231 27.11 2.72 -5.57
N HIS A 232 26.63 2.30 -4.40
CA HIS A 232 27.32 2.54 -3.13
C HIS A 232 28.68 1.83 -3.09
N ALA A 233 28.74 0.55 -3.49
CA ALA A 233 29.99 -0.21 -3.58
C ALA A 233 30.99 0.44 -4.55
N ASN A 234 30.54 0.87 -5.74
CA ASN A 234 31.38 1.58 -6.70
C ASN A 234 31.90 2.91 -6.17
N LYS A 235 31.09 3.64 -5.38
CA LYS A 235 31.53 4.87 -4.72
C LYS A 235 32.66 4.59 -3.73
N LEU A 236 32.50 3.60 -2.86
CA LEU A 236 33.53 3.19 -1.90
C LEU A 236 34.81 2.71 -2.59
N TYR A 237 34.68 1.98 -3.70
CA TYR A 237 35.81 1.53 -4.49
C TYR A 237 36.59 2.70 -5.12
N ASN A 238 35.89 3.67 -5.70
CA ASN A 238 36.51 4.88 -6.25
C ASN A 238 37.19 5.75 -5.17
N GLU A 239 36.60 5.82 -3.97
CA GLU A 239 37.21 6.49 -2.83
C GLU A 239 38.52 5.81 -2.41
N LYS A 240 38.57 4.47 -2.37
CA LYS A 240 39.82 3.72 -2.11
C LYS A 240 40.90 4.02 -3.14
N ILE A 241 40.57 3.98 -4.44
CA ILE A 241 41.53 4.33 -5.51
C ILE A 241 42.03 5.78 -5.35
N ALA A 242 41.14 6.71 -5.01
CA ALA A 242 41.51 8.11 -4.83
C ALA A 242 42.45 8.30 -3.63
N LEU A 243 42.23 7.57 -2.54
CA LEU A 243 43.11 7.56 -1.37
C LEU A 243 44.49 6.99 -1.72
N GLU A 244 44.56 5.85 -2.39
CA GLU A 244 45.83 5.25 -2.83
C GLU A 244 46.63 6.20 -3.73
N ARG A 245 45.98 6.87 -4.68
CA ARG A 245 46.60 7.91 -5.53
C ARG A 245 47.05 9.15 -4.74
N ARG A 246 46.42 9.47 -3.61
CA ARG A 246 46.87 10.57 -2.73
C ARG A 246 48.11 10.15 -1.96
N GLU A 247 48.13 8.94 -1.43
CA GLU A 247 49.29 8.37 -0.72
C GLU A 247 50.51 8.26 -1.63
N GLN A 248 50.34 7.77 -2.86
CA GLN A 248 51.43 7.71 -3.85
C GLN A 248 52.01 9.11 -4.12
N ARG A 249 51.16 10.11 -4.37
CA ARG A 249 51.62 11.49 -4.58
C ARG A 249 52.32 12.09 -3.35
N ALA A 250 51.90 11.72 -2.14
CA ALA A 250 52.56 12.15 -0.91
C ALA A 250 53.96 11.54 -0.79
N ARG A 251 54.09 10.22 -1.03
CA ARG A 251 55.39 9.53 -1.04
C ARG A 251 56.34 10.10 -2.10
N GLU A 252 55.86 10.33 -3.32
CA GLU A 252 56.66 10.96 -4.38
C GLU A 252 57.11 12.39 -4.00
N LYS A 253 56.25 13.14 -3.32
CA LYS A 253 56.60 14.49 -2.83
C LYS A 253 57.65 14.42 -1.73
N GLU A 254 57.50 13.53 -0.75
CA GLU A 254 58.47 13.32 0.33
C GLU A 254 59.83 12.91 -0.22
N GLU A 255 59.88 11.96 -1.15
CA GLU A 255 61.11 11.55 -1.83
C GLU A 255 61.75 12.72 -2.60
N ARG A 256 60.95 13.49 -3.34
CA ARG A 256 61.47 14.69 -4.04
C ARG A 256 62.02 15.73 -3.08
N ASP A 257 61.36 15.95 -1.94
CA ASP A 257 61.78 16.92 -0.94
C ASP A 257 63.05 16.44 -0.20
N ARG A 258 63.20 15.12 0.04
CA ARG A 258 64.46 14.50 0.52
C ARG A 258 65.62 14.71 -0.44
N VAL A 259 65.43 14.40 -1.72
CA VAL A 259 66.46 14.61 -2.75
C VAL A 259 66.85 16.08 -2.87
N LYS A 260 65.89 17.01 -2.76
CA LYS A 260 66.18 18.45 -2.73
C LYS A 260 66.97 18.85 -1.50
N ALA A 261 66.62 18.30 -0.32
CA ALA A 261 67.33 18.58 0.92
C ALA A 261 68.78 18.05 0.88
N GLU A 262 69.00 16.85 0.34
CA GLU A 262 70.35 16.30 0.14
C GLU A 262 71.17 17.17 -0.81
N LYS A 263 70.62 17.54 -1.97
CA LYS A 263 71.29 18.47 -2.89
C LYS A 263 71.60 19.83 -2.26
N ALA A 264 70.72 20.33 -1.39
CA ALA A 264 70.95 21.57 -0.66
C ALA A 264 72.08 21.43 0.37
N LYS A 265 72.17 20.29 1.07
CA LYS A 265 73.28 19.96 1.98
C LYS A 265 74.60 19.87 1.24
N GLU A 266 74.66 19.12 0.14
CA GLU A 266 75.85 19.00 -0.71
C GLU A 266 76.30 20.37 -1.25
N ALA A 267 75.36 21.21 -1.67
CA ALA A 267 75.66 22.57 -2.11
C ALA A 267 76.21 23.46 -0.97
N ALA A 268 75.66 23.31 0.24
CA ALA A 268 76.13 24.02 1.43
C ALA A 268 77.53 23.57 1.85
N GLU A 269 77.80 22.26 1.87
CA GLU A 269 79.13 21.69 2.12
C GLU A 269 80.14 22.17 1.09
N ARG A 270 79.79 22.15 -0.21
CA ARG A 270 80.66 22.69 -1.27
C ARG A 270 80.94 24.18 -1.07
N LYS A 271 79.96 24.95 -0.58
CA LYS A 271 80.14 26.38 -0.28
C LYS A 271 81.05 26.57 0.94
N ALA A 272 80.85 25.81 2.01
CA ALA A 272 81.71 25.81 3.19
C ALA A 272 83.16 25.42 2.83
N GLN A 273 83.36 24.42 1.98
CA GLN A 273 84.67 24.03 1.48
C GLN A 273 85.34 25.14 0.67
N ARG A 274 84.56 25.83 -0.19
CA ARG A 274 85.05 27.00 -0.94
C ARG A 274 85.44 28.15 -0.02
N GLU A 275 84.67 28.39 1.04
CA GLU A 275 84.96 29.41 2.05
C GLU A 275 86.21 29.06 2.87
N HIS A 276 86.34 27.81 3.32
CA HIS A 276 87.54 27.30 3.98
C HIS A 276 88.78 27.44 3.10
N ASN A 277 88.72 27.00 1.84
CA ASN A 277 89.81 27.15 0.89
C ASN A 277 90.15 28.62 0.61
N LYS A 278 89.14 29.51 0.61
CA LYS A 278 89.34 30.96 0.48
C LYS A 278 90.03 31.55 1.71
N GLN A 279 89.65 31.12 2.92
CA GLN A 279 90.29 31.52 4.16
C GLN A 279 91.74 31.02 4.23
N ALA A 280 92.01 29.77 3.84
CA ALA A 280 93.37 29.24 3.73
C ALA A 280 94.23 30.05 2.74
N ARG A 281 93.71 30.37 1.55
CA ARG A 281 94.39 31.24 0.57
C ARG A 281 94.62 32.66 1.09
N ASN A 282 93.70 33.20 1.89
CA ASN A 282 93.86 34.52 2.48
C ASN A 282 94.90 34.49 3.61
N ALA A 283 94.93 33.44 4.44
CA ALA A 283 95.97 33.24 5.45
C ALA A 283 97.37 33.07 4.81
N GLU A 284 97.47 32.34 3.69
CA GLU A 284 98.69 32.25 2.88
C GLU A 284 99.13 33.61 2.33
N LYS A 285 98.18 34.48 1.95
CA LYS A 285 98.46 35.85 1.52
C LYS A 285 98.83 36.79 2.67
N ASP A 286 98.27 36.61 3.86
CA ASP A 286 98.63 37.42 5.05
C ASP A 286 100.02 37.06 5.61
N VAL A 287 100.53 35.86 5.33
CA VAL A 287 101.95 35.52 5.54
C VAL A 287 102.86 36.24 4.52
N GLN A 288 102.32 36.80 3.44
CA GLN A 288 103.04 37.57 2.42
C GLN A 288 102.55 39.04 2.34
N LEU A 289 103.00 39.88 3.27
CA LEU A 289 102.93 41.34 3.11
C LEU A 289 104.33 41.96 3.29
N PRO A 290 104.69 43.00 2.51
CA PRO A 290 104.20 44.33 2.88
C PRO A 290 103.94 45.37 1.76
N GLN A 291 103.07 46.32 2.13
CA GLN A 291 103.14 47.79 1.99
C GLN A 291 103.17 48.54 0.63
N ARG A 292 102.32 49.59 0.63
CA ARG A 292 102.29 50.89 -0.14
C ARG A 292 101.07 50.96 -1.05
N GLY A 293 100.34 52.07 -1.20
CA GLY A 293 100.50 53.45 -0.78
C GLY A 293 99.37 54.27 -1.43
N LYS A 294 98.97 55.38 -0.81
CA LYS A 294 97.83 56.25 -1.11
C LYS A 294 97.72 56.70 -2.59
N ARG A 295 96.49 56.81 -3.14
CA ARG A 295 96.03 57.96 -3.96
C ARG A 295 94.52 57.98 -4.31
N LYS A 296 93.94 59.14 -3.98
CA LYS A 296 92.86 59.98 -4.58
C LYS A 296 91.47 59.44 -4.90
N ALA A 297 90.50 60.12 -4.28
CA ALA A 297 89.08 60.15 -4.60
C ALA A 297 88.80 60.91 -5.90
N SER A 298 87.82 60.42 -6.68
CA SER A 298 87.13 61.14 -7.74
C SER A 298 85.64 60.79 -7.74
N GLN A 299 84.85 61.78 -8.13
CA GLN A 299 83.44 62.02 -7.85
C GLN A 299 82.42 61.12 -8.57
N SER A 300 81.20 61.30 -8.09
CA SER A 300 79.93 60.64 -8.37
C SER A 300 79.25 60.96 -9.71
N VAL A 301 78.65 59.90 -10.27
CA VAL A 301 77.33 59.76 -10.94
C VAL A 301 77.05 60.54 -12.24
N GLY A 302 76.89 59.76 -13.31
CA GLY A 302 76.01 60.04 -14.45
C GLY A 302 75.23 58.77 -14.83
N PRO A 303 73.95 58.84 -15.25
CA PRO A 303 73.13 57.65 -15.47
C PRO A 303 73.50 56.95 -16.78
N ARG A 304 73.82 55.65 -16.70
CA ARG A 304 74.04 54.80 -17.88
C ARG A 304 72.72 54.20 -18.37
N LYS A 305 72.46 54.41 -19.67
CA LYS A 305 71.36 53.86 -20.48
C LYS A 305 71.14 52.36 -20.26
N LYS A 306 69.87 51.99 -20.00
CA LYS A 306 69.36 50.61 -20.15
C LYS A 306 69.45 50.22 -21.63
N GLN A 307 70.24 49.20 -21.94
CA GLN A 307 70.15 48.48 -23.20
C GLN A 307 68.93 47.56 -23.13
N SER A 308 67.98 47.79 -24.05
CA SER A 308 66.90 46.86 -24.36
C SER A 308 67.48 45.72 -25.18
N CYS A 309 67.57 44.51 -24.61
CA CYS A 309 67.66 43.28 -25.39
C CYS A 309 66.22 42.77 -25.59
N GLY A 310 65.85 42.65 -26.86
CA GLY A 310 64.48 42.41 -27.31
C GLY A 310 63.88 41.12 -26.77
N ALA A 311 62.64 41.24 -26.27
CA ALA A 311 61.74 40.10 -26.22
C ALA A 311 61.33 39.78 -27.66
N VAL A 312 61.82 38.66 -28.18
CA VAL A 312 61.29 38.06 -29.40
C VAL A 312 59.82 37.75 -29.14
N ALA A 313 58.96 38.45 -29.87
CA ALA A 313 57.53 38.17 -29.93
C ALA A 313 57.34 36.79 -30.58
N ALA A 314 57.20 35.75 -29.76
CA ALA A 314 56.53 34.53 -30.19
C ALA A 314 55.04 34.86 -30.35
N ARG A 315 54.60 35.05 -31.60
CA ARG A 315 53.19 35.04 -31.96
C ARG A 315 52.58 33.71 -31.49
N ARG A 316 51.82 33.73 -30.38
CA ARG A 316 50.75 32.76 -30.16
C ARG A 316 49.50 33.37 -30.76
N SER A 317 48.97 32.70 -31.78
CA SER A 317 47.61 32.87 -32.28
C SER A 317 46.64 32.91 -31.10
N VAL A 318 45.98 34.06 -30.92
CA VAL A 318 44.78 34.17 -30.11
C VAL A 318 43.70 33.39 -30.88
N VAL A 319 43.38 32.19 -30.41
CA VAL A 319 42.07 31.61 -30.70
C VAL A 319 41.07 32.51 -29.99
N ALA A 320 40.13 33.06 -30.74
CA ALA A 320 39.05 33.88 -30.23
C ALA A 320 38.37 33.16 -29.05
N ALA A 321 38.32 33.81 -27.89
CA ALA A 321 37.51 33.34 -26.80
C ALA A 321 36.05 33.43 -27.23
N GLU A 322 35.35 32.28 -27.25
CA GLU A 322 33.90 32.24 -27.36
C GLU A 322 33.26 33.08 -26.25
N PRO A 323 32.16 33.81 -26.53
CA PRO A 323 31.47 34.59 -25.52
C PRO A 323 30.90 33.68 -24.42
N PRO A 324 30.75 34.17 -23.17
CA PRO A 324 30.27 33.36 -22.07
C PRO A 324 28.86 32.82 -22.34
N ALA A 325 28.67 31.52 -22.16
CA ALA A 325 27.38 30.85 -22.34
C ALA A 325 26.31 31.43 -21.39
N ALA A 326 25.11 31.68 -21.93
CA ALA A 326 23.97 32.20 -21.19
C ALA A 326 23.55 31.26 -20.03
N PRO A 327 23.06 31.81 -18.90
CA PRO A 327 22.67 31.01 -17.74
C PRO A 327 21.51 30.05 -18.08
N ARG A 328 21.62 28.79 -17.63
CA ARG A 328 20.60 27.76 -17.86
C ARG A 328 19.32 28.12 -17.11
N THR A 329 18.24 28.34 -17.85
CA THR A 329 16.89 28.55 -17.32
C THR A 329 16.01 27.32 -17.54
N HIS A 330 15.02 27.13 -16.67
CA HIS A 330 13.94 26.16 -16.90
C HIS A 330 12.59 26.77 -16.53
N THR A 331 11.54 26.26 -17.16
CA THR A 331 10.16 26.72 -16.95
C THR A 331 9.49 25.86 -15.88
N THR A 332 8.99 26.51 -14.84
CA THR A 332 8.23 25.84 -13.77
C THR A 332 6.81 25.50 -14.24
N ARG A 333 6.13 24.57 -13.55
CA ARG A 333 4.75 24.12 -13.88
C ARG A 333 3.70 25.25 -13.86
N SER A 334 4.01 26.40 -13.27
CA SER A 334 3.18 27.62 -13.26
C SER A 334 3.56 28.65 -14.34
N GLY A 335 4.46 28.31 -15.27
CA GLY A 335 4.81 29.14 -16.43
C GLY A 335 5.88 30.21 -16.19
N ARG A 336 6.51 30.28 -15.00
CA ARG A 336 7.62 31.21 -14.73
C ARG A 336 8.99 30.59 -15.01
N ILE A 337 9.87 31.38 -15.62
CA ILE A 337 11.25 31.02 -15.99
C ILE A 337 12.19 31.34 -14.81
N ALA A 338 12.98 30.35 -14.36
CA ALA A 338 13.95 30.52 -13.27
C ALA A 338 15.35 30.08 -13.69
N THR A 339 16.37 30.87 -13.32
CA THR A 339 17.81 30.66 -13.59
C THR A 339 18.47 29.82 -12.49
N LEU A 340 19.25 28.80 -12.88
CA LEU A 340 20.06 28.00 -11.97
C LEU A 340 21.43 28.67 -11.75
N HIS A 341 21.76 28.97 -10.50
CA HIS A 341 23.12 29.28 -10.06
C HIS A 341 23.68 28.04 -9.33
N ASN A 342 24.86 27.58 -9.75
CA ASN A 342 25.55 26.43 -9.14
C ASN A 342 26.08 26.77 -7.74
#